data_AF-A0A534J9L7-F1
#
_entry.id   AF-A0A534J9L7-F1
#
_cell.length_a   1.000
_cell.length_b   1.000
_cell.length_c   1.000
_cell.angle_alpha   90.00
_cell.angle_beta   90.00
_cell.angle_gamma   90.00
#
_symmetry.space_group_name_H-M   'P 1'
#
loop_
_entity.id
_entity.type
_entity.pdbx_description
1 polymer ?
#
loop_
_entity_poly.entity_id
_entity_poly.type
_entity_poly.pdbx_seq_one_letter_code
_entity_poly.pdbx_strand_id
1 'polypeptide(L)' 'MAEPEVYVLIDQRGERHLVTSEGPMARISGLGVISHEKLRGSLGRRLVIGDRSVLVLPANRRDRMEGLDR' A
#
# COMPACT_ATOMS: atom_id res chain seq x y z
N MET A 1 -1.81 -14.61 -16.26
CA MET A 1 -1.39 -13.34 -15.64
C MET A 1 -1.57 -13.52 -14.14
N ALA A 2 -0.58 -13.17 -13.31
CA ALA A 2 -0.75 -13.23 -11.86
C ALA A 2 -1.77 -12.15 -11.43
N GLU A 3 -2.59 -12.45 -10.43
CA GLU A 3 -3.49 -11.45 -9.85
C GLU A 3 -2.65 -10.32 -9.20
N PRO A 4 -3.09 -9.06 -9.31
CA PRO A 4 -2.41 -7.96 -8.64
C PRO A 4 -2.51 -8.14 -7.11
N GLU A 5 -1.36 -8.09 -6.45
CA GLU A 5 -1.29 -7.93 -5.00
C GLU A 5 -1.89 -6.58 -4.59
N VAL A 6 -2.56 -6.55 -3.45
CA VAL A 6 -3.17 -5.34 -2.89
C VAL A 6 -2.67 -5.17 -1.46
N TYR A 7 -2.24 -3.95 -1.15
CA TYR A 7 -1.66 -3.55 0.13
C TYR A 7 -2.51 -2.47 0.78
N VAL A 8 -2.48 -2.44 2.11
CA VAL A 8 -3.00 -1.34 2.91
C VAL A 8 -1.83 -0.71 3.67
N LEU A 9 -1.68 0.60 3.51
CA LEU A 9 -0.73 1.40 4.26
C LEU A 9 -1.50 2.18 5.32
N ILE A 10 -1.08 2.09 6.58
CA ILE A 10 -1.67 2.85 7.68
C ILE A 10 -0.65 3.86 8.16
N ASP A 11 -0.94 5.15 8.01
CA ASP A 11 -0.04 6.21 8.44
C ASP A 11 -0.14 6.47 9.96
N GLN A 12 0.67 7.41 10.47
CA GLN A 12 0.69 7.74 11.90
C GLN A 12 -0.62 8.40 12.40
N ARG A 13 -1.44 8.93 11.50
CA ARG A 13 -2.76 9.52 11.81
C ARG A 13 -3.86 8.46 11.79
N GLY A 14 -3.54 7.23 11.41
CA GLY A 14 -4.50 6.15 11.20
C GLY A 14 -5.18 6.20 9.84
N GLU A 15 -4.76 7.08 8.93
CA GLU A 15 -5.29 7.12 7.57
C GLU A 15 -4.84 5.89 6.79
N ARG A 16 -5.79 5.31 6.04
CA ARG A 16 -5.60 4.09 5.26
C ARG A 16 -5.43 4.45 3.78
N HIS A 17 -4.39 3.90 3.17
CA HIS A 17 -4.14 4.02 1.74
C HIS A 17 -4.12 2.63 1.10
N LEU A 18 -5.02 2.41 0.15
CA LEU A 18 -5.06 1.21 -0.68
C LEU A 18 -4.06 1.36 -1.84
N VAL A 19 -3.28 0.31 -2.07
CA VAL A 19 -2.26 0.27 -3.12
C VAL A 19 -2.34 -1.05 -3.86
N THR A 20 -2.63 -1.00 -5.15
CA THR A 20 -2.60 -2.16 -6.06
C THR A 20 -1.24 -2.26 -6.74
N SER A 21 -0.74 -3.47 -6.93
CA SER A 21 0.57 -3.73 -7.56
C SER A 21 0.56 -3.62 -9.09
N GLU A 22 -0.07 -2.56 -9.61
CA GLU A 22 -0.12 -2.28 -11.03
C GLU A 22 1.18 -1.59 -11.48
N GLY A 23 2.08 -2.35 -12.08
CA GLY A 23 3.39 -1.87 -12.54
C GLY A 23 4.50 -1.98 -11.49
N PRO A 24 5.66 -1.33 -11.68
CA PRO A 24 6.80 -1.45 -10.77
C PRO A 24 6.75 -0.50 -9.56
N MET A 25 5.99 0.60 -9.66
CA MET A 25 5.93 1.66 -8.65
C MET A 25 4.49 2.05 -8.33
N ALA A 26 4.23 2.31 -7.05
CA ALA A 26 3.00 2.89 -6.56
C ALA A 26 3.17 4.39 -6.32
N ARG A 27 2.24 5.19 -6.82
CA ARG A 27 2.05 6.58 -6.41
C ARG A 27 0.95 6.64 -5.37
N ILE A 28 1.27 7.15 -4.18
CA ILE A 28 0.37 7.17 -3.04
C ILE A 28 0.13 8.62 -2.63
N SER A 29 -1.12 9.08 -2.79
CA SER A 29 -1.53 10.44 -2.48
C SER A 29 -1.20 10.79 -1.03
N GLY A 30 -0.47 11.90 -0.85
CA GLY A 30 -0.06 12.40 0.47
C GLY A 30 1.16 11.69 1.09
N LEU A 31 1.70 10.64 0.46
CA LEU A 31 2.87 9.89 0.96
C LEU A 31 4.07 9.93 0.00
N GLY A 32 3.84 9.87 -1.31
CA GLY A 32 4.89 9.91 -2.34
C GLY A 32 4.88 8.68 -3.25
N VAL A 33 6.06 8.29 -3.75
CA VAL A 33 6.23 7.18 -4.69
C VAL A 33 7.12 6.11 -4.09
N ILE A 34 6.76 4.83 -4.26
CA ILE A 34 7.48 3.67 -3.68
C ILE A 34 7.48 2.49 -4.66
N SER A 35 8.51 1.65 -4.65
CA SER A 35 8.50 0.42 -5.45
C SER A 35 7.65 -0.67 -4.80
N HIS A 36 6.97 -1.50 -5.60
CA HIS A 36 6.21 -2.63 -5.07
C HIS A 36 7.10 -3.68 -4.40
N GLU A 37 8.33 -3.85 -4.86
CA GLU A 37 9.32 -4.72 -4.23
C GLU A 37 9.58 -4.31 -2.77
N LYS A 38 9.76 -3.00 -2.52
CA LYS A 38 10.01 -2.48 -1.18
C LYS A 38 8.78 -2.59 -0.28
N LEU A 39 7.57 -2.43 -0.85
CA LEU A 39 6.32 -2.69 -0.13
C LEU A 39 6.22 -4.16 0.28
N ARG A 40 6.46 -5.10 -0.66
CA ARG A 40 6.43 -6.55 -0.40
C ARG A 40 7.43 -6.94 0.70
N GLY A 41 8.66 -6.44 0.64
CA GLY A 41 9.69 -6.71 1.66
C GLY A 41 9.36 -6.15 3.05
N SER A 42 8.46 -5.16 3.11
CA SER A 42 8.09 -4.43 4.34
C SER A 42 6.77 -4.90 4.96
N LEU A 43 6.15 -5.96 4.45
CA LEU A 43 4.92 -6.51 5.02
C LEU A 43 5.04 -6.78 6.53
N GLY A 44 4.03 -6.34 7.28
CA GLY A 44 3.97 -6.44 8.74
C GLY A 44 4.91 -5.47 9.47
N ARG A 45 5.62 -4.59 8.76
CA ARG A 45 6.60 -3.66 9.32
C ARG A 45 6.29 -2.22 8.95
N ARG A 46 6.93 -1.30 9.66
CA ARG A 46 6.88 0.13 9.33
C ARG A 46 7.86 0.43 8.20
N LEU A 47 7.42 1.25 7.25
CA LEU A 47 8.19 1.73 6.12
C LEU A 47 8.10 3.26 6.08
N VAL A 48 9.21 3.93 5.76
CA VAL A 48 9.20 5.37 5.51
C VAL A 48 8.99 5.61 4.01
N ILE A 49 7.99 6.42 3.68
CA ILE A 49 7.67 6.87 2.32
C ILE A 49 7.59 8.40 2.39
N GLY A 50 8.45 9.08 1.63
CA GLY A 50 8.65 10.52 1.80
C GLY A 50 9.13 10.83 3.21
N ASP A 51 8.39 11.69 3.92
CA ASP A 51 8.61 12.08 5.32
C ASP A 51 7.71 11.32 6.32
N ARG A 52 6.88 10.37 5.84
CA ARG A 52 5.89 9.67 6.66
C ARG A 52 6.26 8.21 6.92
N SER A 53 6.03 7.76 8.15
CA SER A 53 6.11 6.34 8.51
C SER A 53 4.73 5.68 8.41
N VAL A 54 4.65 4.58 7.65
CA VAL A 54 3.42 3.81 7.46
C VAL A 54 3.63 2.35 7.85
N LEU A 55 2.60 1.70 8.42
CA LEU A 55 2.55 0.26 8.58
C LEU A 55 2.06 -0.38 7.29
N VAL A 56 2.79 -1.37 6.76
CA VAL A 56 2.44 -2.06 5.52
C VAL A 56 1.75 -3.39 5.84
N LEU A 57 0.52 -3.58 5.33
CA LEU A 57 -0.27 -4.79 5.56
C LEU A 57 -0.79 -5.36 4.23
N PRO A 58 -1.01 -6.69 4.15
CA PRO A 58 -1.77 -7.26 3.05
C PRO A 58 -3.23 -6.79 3.14
N ALA A 59 -3.85 -6.47 2.01
CA ALA A 59 -5.26 -6.12 1.97
C ALA A 59 -6.14 -7.32 2.31
N ASN A 60 -7.09 -7.13 3.22
CA ASN A 60 -8.09 -8.14 3.55
C ASN A 60 -9.22 -8.16 2.49
N ARG A 61 -10.21 -9.04 2.67
CA ARG A 61 -11.33 -9.16 1.71
C ARG A 61 -12.15 -7.87 1.57
N ARG A 62 -12.37 -7.11 2.64
CA ARG A 62 -13.11 -5.83 2.59
C ARG A 62 -12.32 -4.76 1.86
N ASP A 63 -11.03 -4.67 2.14
CA ASP A 63 -10.11 -3.73 1.49
C ASP A 63 -10.09 -3.91 -0.04
N ARG A 64 -10.12 -5.17 -0.49
CA ARG A 64 -10.19 -5.50 -1.92
C ARG A 64 -11.52 -5.11 -2.56
N MET A 65 -12.63 -5.20 -1.82
CA MET A 65 -13.94 -4.78 -2.33
C MET A 65 -14.03 -3.26 -2.44
N GLU A 66 -13.52 -2.52 -1.45
CA GLU A 66 -13.53 -1.05 -1.45
C GLU A 66 -12.66 -0.46 -2.58
N GLY A 67 -11.62 -1.18 -3.00
CA GLY A 67 -10.79 -0.82 -4.14
C GLY A 67 -11.40 -1.09 -5.52
N LEU A 68 -12.49 -1.87 -5.62
CA LEU A 68 -13.17 -2.15 -6.90
C LEU A 68 -14.21 -1.08 -7.27
N ASP A 69 -14.66 -0.28 -6.30
CA ASP A 69 -15.70 0.73 -6.47
C ASP A 69 -15.15 2.13 -6.84
N ARG A 70 -13.84 2.25 -7.11
CA ARG A 70 -13.14 3.53 -7.30
C ARG A 70 -12.42 3.60 -8.64
#